data_AF-A0A4R8MJZ2-F1
#
_entry.id   AF-A0A4R8MJZ2-F1
#
_cell.length_a   1.000
_cell.length_b   1.000
_cell.length_c   1.000
_cell.angle_alpha   90.00
_cell.angle_beta   90.00
_cell.angle_gamma   90.00
#
_symmetry.space_group_name_H-M   'P 1'
#
loop_
_entity.id
_entity.type
_entity.pdbx_description
1 polymer ?
#
loop_
_entity_poly.entity_id
_entity_poly.type
_entity_poly.pdbx_seq_one_letter_code
_entity_poly.pdbx_strand_id
1 'polypeptide(L)'
;MKKIVVLAVLVLLCVTMIAGNSLAAEKVKAYTTMEEPLAKALFEQFEKETGIVVEWVRLSSGEAVARIEAEKANPQASIWVGGVGTLHIDAKNKGLTAPYNSRMAGSIPDQFKDPEKFWIAACT
;
A
#
# COMPACT_ATOMS: atom_id res chain seq x y z
N MET A 1 -31.73 -42.66 3.03
CA MET A 1 -32.48 -41.42 2.72
C MET A 1 -31.95 -40.21 3.49
N LYS A 2 -31.94 -40.18 4.83
CA LYS A 2 -31.42 -39.03 5.62
C LYS A 2 -29.96 -38.64 5.31
N LYS A 3 -29.06 -39.61 5.11
CA LYS A 3 -27.63 -39.36 4.78
C LYS A 3 -27.40 -38.77 3.38
N ILE A 4 -28.26 -39.11 2.41
CA ILE A 4 -28.19 -38.59 1.03
C ILE A 4 -28.69 -37.14 0.98
N VAL A 5 -29.73 -36.83 1.77
CA VAL A 5 -30.23 -35.46 1.93
C VAL A 5 -29.19 -34.56 2.61
N VAL A 6 -28.50 -35.05 3.65
CA VAL A 6 -27.43 -34.30 4.33
C VAL A 6 -26.24 -34.03 3.40
N LEU A 7 -25.84 -35.00 2.57
CA LEU A 7 -24.74 -34.82 1.62
C LEU A 7 -25.10 -33.82 0.50
N ALA A 8 -26.34 -33.86 0.01
CA ALA A 8 -26.82 -32.92 -0.99
C ALA A 8 -26.90 -31.47 -0.47
N VAL A 9 -27.31 -31.29 0.80
CA VAL A 9 -27.33 -29.97 1.45
C VAL A 9 -25.92 -29.43 1.69
N LEU A 10 -24.96 -30.27 2.06
CA LEU A 10 -23.55 -29.89 2.23
C LEU A 10 -22.90 -29.47 0.91
N VAL A 11 -23.16 -30.19 -0.18
CA VAL A 11 -22.65 -29.83 -1.52
C VAL A 11 -23.26 -28.51 -1.99
N LEU A 12 -24.57 -28.30 -1.76
CA LEU A 12 -25.25 -27.05 -2.12
C LEU A 12 -24.71 -25.85 -1.31
N LEU A 13 -24.34 -26.05 -0.03
CA LEU A 13 -23.75 -25.02 0.84
C LEU A 13 -22.31 -24.65 0.42
N CYS A 14 -21.53 -25.61 -0.10
CA CYS A 14 -20.18 -25.35 -0.61
C CYS A 14 -20.19 -24.55 -1.92
N VAL A 15 -21.18 -24.76 -2.80
CA VAL A 15 -21.28 -24.04 -4.07
C VAL A 15 -21.60 -22.55 -3.87
N THR A 16 -22.33 -22.20 -2.80
CA THR A 16 -22.63 -20.78 -2.48
C THR A 16 -21.43 -19.98 -1.96
N MET A 17 -20.35 -20.62 -1.50
CA MET A 17 -19.16 -19.92 -0.98
C MET A 17 -18.17 -19.47 -2.07
N ILE A 18 -18.34 -19.91 -3.33
CA ILE A 18 -17.41 -19.60 -4.43
C ILE A 18 -17.83 -18.33 -5.20
N ALA A 19 -19.06 -17.84 -5.03
CA ALA A 19 -19.61 -16.70 -5.76
C ALA A 19 -19.36 -15.32 -5.12
N GLY A 20 -18.39 -15.23 -4.18
CA GLY A 20 -18.16 -14.05 -3.35
C GLY A 20 -17.03 -13.12 -3.78
N ASN A 21 -16.31 -13.39 -4.86
CA ASN A 21 -15.28 -12.47 -5.35
C ASN A 21 -15.94 -11.34 -6.15
N SER A 22 -16.56 -10.41 -5.42
CA SER A 22 -16.82 -9.07 -5.95
C SER A 22 -15.50 -8.53 -6.48
N LEU A 23 -15.42 -8.32 -7.80
CA LEU A 23 -14.39 -7.52 -8.46
C LEU A 23 -14.58 -6.05 -8.05
N ALA A 24 -14.44 -5.76 -6.76
CA ALA A 24 -14.28 -4.40 -6.30
C ALA A 24 -12.90 -3.95 -6.76
N ALA A 25 -12.82 -2.80 -7.43
CA ALA A 25 -11.54 -2.18 -7.75
C ALA A 25 -10.75 -2.04 -6.44
N GLU A 26 -9.59 -2.69 -6.38
CA GLU A 26 -8.70 -2.61 -5.24
C GLU A 26 -8.29 -1.14 -5.09
N LYS A 27 -8.44 -0.60 -3.88
CA LYS A 27 -8.11 0.80 -3.58
C LYS A 27 -6.94 0.86 -2.63
N VAL A 28 -5.99 1.74 -2.93
CA VAL A 28 -4.84 2.02 -2.07
C VAL A 28 -4.88 3.48 -1.65
N LYS A 29 -4.73 3.73 -0.34
CA LYS A 29 -4.56 5.10 0.16
C LYS A 29 -3.10 5.45 0.25
N ALA A 30 -2.72 6.61 -0.29
CA ALA A 30 -1.33 7.06 -0.34
C ALA A 30 -1.15 8.46 0.26
N TYR A 31 -0.08 8.67 1.00
CA TYR A 31 0.45 10.00 1.26
C TYR A 31 1.55 10.30 0.27
N THR A 32 1.52 11.52 -0.28
CA THR A 32 2.57 12.00 -1.16
C THR A 32 3.08 13.33 -0.69
N THR A 33 4.39 13.51 -0.78
CA THR A 33 5.04 14.80 -0.54
C THR A 33 5.71 15.32 -1.80
N MET A 34 5.34 14.76 -2.96
CA MET A 34 5.74 15.25 -4.27
C MET A 34 4.89 16.46 -4.66
N GLU A 35 5.36 17.20 -5.68
CA GLU A 35 4.55 18.25 -6.30
C GLU A 35 3.34 17.64 -7.01
N GLU A 36 2.20 18.33 -6.92
CA GLU A 36 0.90 17.78 -7.33
C GLU A 36 0.85 17.27 -8.77
N PRO A 37 1.41 17.98 -9.79
CA PRO A 37 1.40 17.47 -11.16
C PRO A 37 2.15 16.15 -11.33
N LEU A 38 3.25 15.98 -10.59
CA LEU A 38 4.08 14.79 -10.65
C LEU A 38 3.42 13.62 -9.91
N ALA A 39 2.86 13.88 -8.72
CA ALA A 39 2.09 12.88 -7.97
C ALA A 39 0.90 12.38 -8.79
N LYS A 40 0.15 13.30 -9.40
CA LYS A 40 -0.98 12.96 -10.24
C LYS A 40 -0.57 12.07 -11.42
N ALA A 41 0.45 12.46 -12.18
CA ALA A 41 0.94 11.68 -13.30
C ALA A 41 1.42 10.28 -12.88
N LEU A 42 2.11 10.17 -11.75
CA LEU A 42 2.56 8.89 -11.19
C LEU A 42 1.38 7.97 -10.88
N PHE A 43 0.39 8.48 -10.14
CA PHE A 43 -0.76 7.67 -9.73
C PHE A 43 -1.66 7.32 -10.91
N GLU A 44 -1.96 8.26 -11.82
CA GLU A 44 -2.74 7.98 -13.04
C GLU A 44 -2.08 6.88 -13.90
N GLN A 45 -0.75 6.91 -14.04
CA GLN A 45 -0.04 5.87 -14.78
C GLN A 45 -0.12 4.51 -14.05
N PHE A 46 0.05 4.50 -12.73
CA PHE A 46 -0.10 3.28 -11.93
C PHE A 46 -1.52 2.69 -12.01
N GLU A 47 -2.56 3.54 -11.90
CA GLU A 47 -3.96 3.14 -12.03
C GLU A 47 -4.22 2.55 -13.42
N LYS A 48 -3.67 3.16 -14.48
CA LYS A 48 -3.80 2.67 -15.86
C LYS A 48 -3.14 1.30 -16.08
N GLU A 49 -1.98 1.07 -15.48
CA GLU A 49 -1.23 -0.18 -15.65
C GLU A 49 -1.79 -1.34 -14.82
N THR A 50 -2.33 -1.03 -13.64
CA THR A 50 -2.71 -2.06 -12.65
C THR A 50 -4.22 -2.22 -12.47
N GLY A 51 -5.02 -1.19 -12.81
CA GLY A 51 -6.44 -1.12 -12.49
C GLY A 51 -6.75 -0.84 -11.02
N ILE A 52 -5.72 -0.64 -10.18
CA ILE A 52 -5.86 -0.34 -8.75
C ILE A 52 -6.02 1.16 -8.59
N VAL A 53 -7.09 1.61 -7.93
CA VAL A 53 -7.36 3.04 -7.69
C VAL A 53 -6.52 3.56 -6.53
N VAL A 54 -5.92 4.74 -6.68
CA VAL A 54 -5.11 5.37 -5.64
C VAL A 54 -5.81 6.62 -5.10
N GLU A 55 -6.24 6.55 -3.85
CA GLU A 55 -6.76 7.70 -3.10
C GLU A 55 -5.58 8.37 -2.39
N TRP A 56 -5.12 9.52 -2.88
CA TRP A 56 -3.92 10.17 -2.33
C TRP A 56 -4.18 11.53 -1.73
N VAL A 57 -3.36 11.89 -0.73
CA VAL A 57 -3.34 13.21 -0.10
C VAL A 57 -1.94 13.78 -0.22
N ARG A 58 -1.84 15.00 -0.78
CA ARG A 58 -0.58 15.74 -0.81
C ARG A 58 -0.36 16.43 0.53
N LEU A 59 0.79 16.20 1.13
CA LEU A 59 1.23 16.80 2.38
C LEU A 59 2.62 17.42 2.19
N SER A 60 2.99 18.39 3.02
CA SER A 60 4.41 18.68 3.19
C SER A 60 5.08 17.50 3.90
N SER A 61 6.39 17.44 3.75
CA SER A 61 7.24 16.42 4.36
C SER A 61 7.10 16.30 5.88
N GLY A 62 7.00 17.43 6.60
CA GLY A 62 6.78 17.42 8.06
C GLY A 62 5.36 17.02 8.46
N GLU A 63 4.36 17.48 7.70
CA GLU A 63 2.96 17.09 7.92
C GLU A 63 2.74 15.59 7.70
N ALA A 64 3.42 14.99 6.72
CA ALA A 64 3.35 13.54 6.47
C ALA A 64 3.81 12.75 7.71
N VAL A 65 4.99 13.07 8.25
CA VAL A 65 5.50 12.39 9.46
C VAL A 65 4.56 12.59 10.65
N ALA A 66 4.14 13.83 10.90
CA ALA A 66 3.24 14.15 12.01
C ALA A 66 1.89 13.42 11.90
N ARG A 67 1.36 13.31 10.69
CA ARG A 67 0.11 12.60 10.42
C ARG A 67 0.25 11.09 10.59
N ILE A 68 1.30 10.49 10.04
CA ILE A 68 1.58 9.06 10.21
C ILE A 68 1.77 8.74 11.71
N GLU A 69 2.44 9.61 12.45
CA GLU A 69 2.60 9.49 13.90
C GLU A 69 1.26 9.54 14.65
N ALA A 70 0.41 10.51 14.32
CA ALA A 70 -0.93 10.63 14.91
C ALA A 70 -1.83 9.43 14.58
N GLU A 71 -1.67 8.84 13.40
CA GLU A 71 -2.44 7.69 12.92
C GLU A 71 -1.79 6.34 13.26
N LYS A 72 -0.66 6.29 13.99
CA LYS A 72 0.10 5.06 14.29
C LYS A 72 -0.75 3.90 14.82
N ALA A 73 -1.74 4.20 15.67
CA ALA A 73 -2.62 3.19 16.26
C ALA A 73 -3.71 2.69 15.29
N ASN A 74 -4.00 3.44 14.23
CA ASN A 74 -4.98 3.11 13.20
C ASN A 74 -4.58 3.73 11.84
N PRO A 75 -3.58 3.17 11.15
CA PRO A 75 -3.04 3.76 9.92
C PRO A 75 -4.11 3.95 8.84
N GLN A 76 -4.23 5.15 8.26
CA GLN A 76 -5.21 5.40 7.19
C GLN A 76 -4.62 5.26 5.78
N ALA A 77 -3.30 5.44 5.63
CA ALA A 77 -2.59 5.27 4.37
C ALA A 77 -1.77 3.97 4.37
N SER A 78 -1.69 3.35 3.20
CA SER A 78 -0.92 2.12 2.98
C SER A 78 0.52 2.42 2.54
N ILE A 79 0.73 3.53 1.84
CA ILE A 79 2.05 3.93 1.33
C ILE A 79 2.29 5.42 1.55
N TRP A 80 3.56 5.78 1.66
CA TRP A 80 4.04 7.15 1.59
C TRP A 80 5.12 7.27 0.51
N VAL A 81 4.93 8.19 -0.45
CA VAL A 81 5.83 8.38 -1.60
C VAL A 81 6.34 9.83 -1.67
N GLY A 82 7.62 9.97 -2.02
CA GLY A 82 8.30 11.26 -2.17
C GLY A 82 8.95 11.78 -0.89
N GLY A 83 9.42 13.02 -0.94
CA GLY A 83 10.11 13.66 0.20
C GLY A 83 11.59 13.27 0.26
N VAL A 84 12.31 13.88 1.19
CA VAL A 84 13.74 13.63 1.38
C VAL A 84 13.98 12.37 2.20
N GLY A 85 15.03 11.60 1.87
CA GLY A 85 15.33 10.33 2.53
C GLY A 85 15.52 10.44 4.05
N THR A 86 15.98 11.59 4.55
CA THR A 86 16.16 11.84 6.00
C THR A 86 14.87 11.71 6.80
N LEU A 87 13.71 12.03 6.22
CA LEU A 87 12.42 11.91 6.92
C LEU A 87 11.89 10.48 6.93
N HIS A 88 12.21 9.69 5.91
CA HIS A 88 11.96 8.25 5.91
C HIS A 88 12.80 7.54 6.97
N ILE A 89 14.04 8.00 7.18
CA ILE A 89 14.90 7.54 8.28
C ILE A 89 14.30 7.92 9.65
N ASP A 90 13.82 9.15 9.83
CA ASP A 90 13.17 9.57 11.08
C ASP A 90 11.89 8.76 11.36
N ALA A 91 11.05 8.56 10.34
CA ALA A 91 9.84 7.75 10.46
C ALA A 91 10.15 6.30 10.85
N LYS A 92 11.21 5.70 10.28
CA LYS A 92 11.71 4.39 10.71
C LYS A 92 12.12 4.41 12.18
N ASN A 93 12.95 5.36 12.60
CA ASN A 93 13.45 5.45 13.97
C ASN A 93 12.33 5.60 15.00
N LYS A 94 11.22 6.23 14.63
CA LYS A 94 10.01 6.37 15.45
C LYS A 94 9.06 5.15 15.39
N GLY A 95 9.40 4.14 14.58
CA GLY A 95 8.56 2.95 14.36
C GLY A 95 7.23 3.28 13.69
N LEU A 96 7.24 4.22 12.74
CA LEU A 96 6.05 4.68 12.02
C LEU A 96 5.85 3.97 10.68
N THR A 97 6.90 3.38 10.13
CA THR A 97 6.88 2.61 8.89
C THR A 97 7.19 1.14 9.16
N ALA A 98 6.86 0.28 8.20
CA ALA A 98 7.11 -1.16 8.26
C ALA A 98 8.10 -1.58 7.18
N PRO A 99 8.92 -2.62 7.42
CA PRO A 99 9.84 -3.12 6.42
C PRO A 99 9.07 -3.74 5.24
N TYR A 100 9.45 -3.39 4.02
CA TYR A 100 8.86 -3.93 2.80
C TYR A 100 9.93 -4.35 1.79
N ASN A 101 9.91 -5.63 1.40
CA ASN A 101 10.84 -6.15 0.42
C ASN A 101 10.32 -5.93 -1.01
N SER A 102 10.66 -4.78 -1.59
CA SER A 102 10.27 -4.47 -2.98
C SER A 102 10.87 -5.46 -3.97
N ARG A 103 10.07 -5.88 -4.96
CA ARG A 103 10.55 -6.67 -6.11
C ARG A 103 11.65 -5.95 -6.90
N MET A 104 11.69 -4.61 -6.83
CA MET A 104 12.70 -3.78 -7.49
C MET A 104 13.96 -3.54 -6.65
N ALA A 105 14.00 -4.00 -5.39
CA ALA A 105 15.11 -3.72 -4.47
C ALA A 105 16.47 -4.26 -4.96
N GLY A 106 16.46 -5.31 -5.80
CA GLY A 106 17.67 -5.86 -6.43
C GLY A 106 18.28 -4.94 -7.49
N SER A 107 17.48 -4.07 -8.11
CA SER A 107 17.92 -3.16 -9.18
C SER A 107 18.38 -1.81 -8.65
N ILE A 108 18.27 -1.56 -7.34
CA ILE A 108 18.58 -0.27 -6.72
C ILE A 108 19.91 -0.40 -5.95
N PRO A 109 20.91 0.46 -6.24
CA PRO A 109 22.19 0.44 -5.53
C PRO A 109 22.02 0.53 -4.02
N ASP A 110 22.88 -0.16 -3.25
CA ASP A 110 22.72 -0.29 -1.80
C ASP A 110 22.70 1.04 -1.04
N GLN A 111 23.39 2.06 -1.56
CA GLN A 111 23.38 3.42 -0.99
C GLN A 111 22.02 4.15 -1.09
N PHE A 112 21.10 3.65 -1.92
CA PHE A 112 19.79 4.25 -2.19
C PHE A 112 18.63 3.44 -1.59
N LYS A 113 18.90 2.54 -0.66
CA LYS A 113 17.87 1.78 0.04
C LYS A 113 18.27 1.54 1.49
N ASP A 114 17.27 1.36 2.33
CA ASP A 114 17.50 0.97 3.71
C ASP A 114 17.88 -0.52 3.78
N PRO A 115 18.98 -0.91 4.46
CA PRO A 115 19.34 -2.32 4.62
C PRO A 115 18.27 -3.11 5.39
N GLU A 116 17.50 -2.44 6.25
CA GLU A 116 16.37 -3.04 6.99
C GLU A 116 15.03 -2.89 6.24
N LYS A 117 15.05 -2.34 5.02
CA LYS A 117 13.94 -2.31 4.06
C LYS A 117 12.77 -1.41 4.44
N PHE A 118 12.97 -0.42 5.31
CA PHE A 118 11.90 0.54 5.68
C PHE A 118 11.65 1.62 4.62
N TRP A 119 12.62 1.87 3.74
CA TRP A 119 12.47 2.79 2.63
C TRP A 119 13.36 2.39 1.45
N ILE A 120 12.99 2.88 0.28
CA ILE A 120 13.75 2.73 -0.95
C ILE A 120 13.67 4.05 -1.71
N ALA A 121 14.78 4.52 -2.28
CA ALA A 121 14.75 5.72 -3.10
C ALA A 121 13.97 5.42 -4.38
N ALA A 122 12.99 6.26 -4.67
CA ALA A 122 12.40 6.33 -6.00
C ALA A 122 13.19 7.35 -6.81
N CYS A 123 13.88 6.92 -7.86
CA CYS A 123 14.39 7.84 -8.87
C CYS A 123 13.18 8.35 -9.66
N THR A 124 12.86 9.63 -9.49
CA THR A 124 12.07 10.43 -10.43
C THR A 124 12.98 11.05 -11.46
#